data_AF-E3HYM3-F1
#
_entry.id   AF-E3HYM3-F1
#
_cell.length_a   1.000
_cell.length_b   1.000
_cell.length_c   1.000
_cell.angle_alpha   90.00
_cell.angle_beta   90.00
_cell.angle_gamma   90.00
#
_symmetry.space_group_name_H-M   'P 1'
#
loop_
_entity.id
_entity.type
_entity.pdbx_description
1 polymer ?
#
loop_
_entity_poly.entity_id
_entity_poly.type
_entity_poly.pdbx_seq_one_letter_code
_entity_poly.pdbx_strand_id
1 'polypeptide(L)'
;MARRPNLEAAVKRAAEATTPTPVAPGVTPRPSIQDRFNRAEKVLESVPTGYHEPMGSPELAARPALSSESSSEDIASMLQNKYGSPRIVNAPTSELVSNPYGARKLYPPQIIEAMANWLREDGQLALLIGTERDGRFIVIDGETRKLGAISAGLPSLGIQVFENVSDEDLYLLSFKSNDRRNGQTAIDNALAWRQLLEAGVFATEAALAARLSMAENGQVKGYTASQINKTLAILDLEEACLDVIRTNPAAFKISVLYELVQLQKVAPAKVVLEQVEKVLNDETSRQAIINLRERYAARGAAAKKPRHNSRQYQLEVGQGDQARSVGFIKEWDAGRVQMDITLPNKANAGKLVEELRKRLAELLQEAEREASA
;
A
#
# COMPACT_ATOMS: atom_id res chain seq x y z
N MET A 1 -57.00 -16.45 58.65
CA MET A 1 -56.76 -15.00 58.85
C MET A 1 -55.26 -14.76 58.96
N ALA A 2 -54.79 -13.76 58.21
CA ALA A 2 -53.44 -13.22 58.09
C ALA A 2 -52.52 -13.24 59.32
N ARG A 3 -51.22 -13.46 59.08
CA ARG A 3 -50.17 -12.46 59.38
C ARG A 3 -49.14 -12.45 58.25
N ARG A 4 -49.19 -11.41 57.42
CA ARG A 4 -48.18 -11.08 56.40
C ARG A 4 -46.87 -10.69 57.11
N PRO A 5 -45.69 -11.19 56.71
CA PRO A 5 -44.43 -10.63 57.17
C PRO A 5 -44.19 -9.25 56.53
N ASN A 6 -43.79 -8.31 57.37
CA ASN A 6 -43.69 -6.87 57.14
C ASN A 6 -42.55 -6.51 56.17
N LEU A 7 -42.89 -6.03 54.96
CA LEU A 7 -41.94 -5.62 53.92
C LEU A 7 -41.08 -4.40 54.32
N GLU A 8 -41.49 -3.58 55.29
CA GLU A 8 -40.70 -2.41 55.72
C GLU A 8 -39.41 -2.77 56.47
N ALA A 9 -39.38 -3.93 57.14
CA ALA A 9 -38.19 -4.38 57.87
C ALA A 9 -37.10 -4.94 56.94
N ALA A 10 -37.47 -5.41 55.74
CA ALA A 10 -36.54 -5.87 54.71
C ALA A 10 -35.91 -4.71 53.92
N VAL A 11 -36.67 -3.63 53.70
CA VAL A 11 -36.19 -2.44 52.98
C VAL A 11 -35.22 -1.61 53.84
N LYS A 12 -35.39 -1.56 55.17
CA LYS A 12 -34.43 -0.87 56.06
C LYS A 12 -33.06 -1.54 56.18
N ARG A 13 -32.94 -2.86 55.98
CA ARG A 13 -31.65 -3.58 56.04
C ARG A 13 -30.82 -3.48 54.74
N ALA A 14 -31.45 -3.15 53.61
CA ALA A 14 -30.74 -2.94 52.35
C ALA A 14 -30.21 -1.51 52.18
N ALA A 15 -30.72 -0.54 52.96
CA ALA A 15 -30.35 0.87 52.87
C ALA A 15 -29.16 1.28 53.76
N GLU A 16 -28.68 0.42 54.67
CA GLU A 16 -27.56 0.73 55.58
C GLU A 16 -26.18 0.22 55.09
N ALA A 17 -26.11 -0.37 53.89
CA ALA A 17 -24.84 -0.87 53.31
C ALA A 17 -24.17 0.12 52.34
N THR A 18 -24.30 1.43 52.57
CA THR A 18 -23.59 2.45 51.79
C THR A 18 -22.98 3.51 52.71
N THR A 19 -21.90 3.15 53.39
CA THR A 19 -20.98 4.11 54.01
C THR A 19 -19.56 3.79 53.54
N PRO A 20 -18.90 4.68 52.78
CA PRO A 20 -17.51 4.48 52.40
C PRO A 20 -16.59 4.75 53.61
N THR A 21 -15.71 3.80 53.88
CA THR A 21 -14.59 3.91 54.83
C THR A 21 -13.62 5.01 54.36
N PRO A 22 -13.06 5.86 55.26
CA PRO A 22 -12.11 6.90 54.87
C PRO A 22 -10.75 6.29 54.51
N VAL A 23 -10.22 6.64 53.33
CA VAL A 23 -8.87 6.27 52.88
C VAL A 23 -7.88 7.38 53.23
N ALA A 24 -6.72 6.98 53.76
CA ALA A 24 -5.59 7.84 54.14
C ALA A 24 -5.04 8.69 52.96
N PRO A 25 -4.39 9.84 53.22
CA PRO A 25 -4.02 10.80 52.17
C PRO A 25 -2.79 10.34 51.39
N GLY A 26 -2.84 10.42 50.04
CA GLY A 26 -1.64 10.29 49.21
C GLY A 26 -1.69 9.34 48.00
N VAL A 27 -2.87 8.85 47.58
CA VAL A 27 -2.99 8.04 46.35
C VAL A 27 -4.14 8.56 45.49
N THR A 28 -3.83 9.04 44.28
CA THR A 28 -4.82 9.47 43.29
C THR A 28 -5.62 8.26 42.78
N PRO A 29 -6.97 8.23 42.91
CA PRO A 29 -7.76 7.13 42.39
C PRO A 29 -7.83 7.18 40.86
N ARG A 30 -7.75 6.01 40.21
CA ARG A 30 -7.98 5.88 38.75
C ARG A 30 -9.44 6.21 38.44
N PRO A 31 -9.73 6.96 37.35
CA PRO A 31 -11.08 7.39 37.04
C PRO A 31 -11.98 6.18 36.73
N SER A 32 -13.19 6.21 37.30
CA SER A 32 -14.22 5.19 37.15
C SER A 32 -14.73 5.14 35.71
N ILE A 33 -15.39 4.05 35.33
CA ILE A 33 -15.94 3.87 33.97
C ILE A 33 -16.99 4.95 33.68
N GLN A 34 -17.81 5.34 34.67
CA GLN A 34 -18.77 6.45 34.55
C GLN A 34 -18.08 7.80 34.25
N ASP A 35 -16.93 8.08 34.86
CA ASP A 35 -16.20 9.34 34.60
C ASP A 35 -15.61 9.40 33.18
N ARG A 36 -15.34 8.24 32.56
CA ARG A 36 -14.89 8.15 31.17
C ARG A 36 -16.04 8.36 30.19
N PHE A 37 -17.24 7.87 30.51
CA PHE A 37 -18.43 8.08 29.69
C PHE A 37 -18.90 9.54 29.71
N ASN A 38 -18.94 10.18 30.89
CA ASN A 38 -19.36 11.58 31.00
C ASN A 38 -18.37 12.55 30.31
N ARG A 39 -17.10 12.16 30.20
CA ARG A 39 -16.08 12.94 29.47
C ARG A 39 -16.18 12.75 27.95
N ALA A 40 -16.73 11.62 27.47
CA ALA A 40 -17.01 11.39 26.06
C ALA A 40 -18.24 12.19 25.59
N GLU A 41 -19.29 12.30 26.42
CA GLU A 41 -20.47 13.14 26.12
C GLU A 41 -20.11 14.64 26.04
N LYS A 42 -19.29 15.15 26.96
CA LYS A 42 -18.86 16.57 26.92
C LYS A 42 -17.95 16.93 25.74
N VAL A 43 -17.29 15.94 25.12
CA VAL A 43 -16.48 16.16 23.91
C VAL A 43 -17.36 16.10 22.65
N LEU A 44 -18.49 15.39 22.69
CA LEU A 44 -19.47 15.33 21.60
C LEU A 44 -20.31 16.61 21.45
N GLU A 45 -20.47 17.42 22.51
CA GLU A 45 -21.22 18.69 22.47
C GLU A 45 -20.42 19.89 21.91
N SER A 46 -19.11 19.76 21.66
CA SER A 46 -18.25 20.88 21.25
C SER A 46 -17.58 20.73 19.88
N VAL A 47 -18.03 19.80 19.03
CA VAL A 47 -17.56 19.67 17.64
C VAL A 47 -18.62 20.21 16.69
N PRO A 48 -18.29 21.18 15.80
CA PRO A 48 -19.21 21.64 14.76
C PRO A 48 -19.62 20.47 13.86
N THR A 49 -20.92 20.31 13.68
CA THR A 49 -21.61 19.24 12.94
C THR A 49 -20.94 18.84 11.63
N GLY A 50 -20.14 17.78 11.69
CA GLY A 50 -19.77 16.95 10.54
C GLY A 50 -20.69 15.73 10.51
N TYR A 51 -21.76 15.80 9.74
CA TYR A 51 -22.55 14.63 9.39
C TYR A 51 -21.69 13.72 8.50
N HIS A 52 -21.18 12.62 9.07
CA HIS A 52 -20.78 11.45 8.30
C HIS A 52 -21.91 10.44 8.42
N GLU A 53 -22.65 10.23 7.34
CA GLU A 53 -23.48 9.05 7.18
C GLU A 53 -22.60 7.79 7.16
N PRO A 54 -23.09 6.67 7.70
CA PRO A 54 -22.37 5.40 7.62
C PRO A 54 -22.22 4.98 6.16
N MET A 55 -21.00 4.53 5.83
CA MET A 55 -20.56 4.07 4.51
C MET A 55 -21.65 3.27 3.77
N GLY A 56 -22.13 3.87 2.68
CA GLY A 56 -23.15 3.31 1.82
C GLY A 56 -22.69 2.04 1.12
N SER A 57 -23.66 1.14 0.94
CA SER A 57 -23.78 0.20 -0.16
C SER A 57 -23.30 0.83 -1.49
N PRO A 58 -22.85 0.04 -2.49
CA PRO A 58 -22.47 0.58 -3.78
C PRO A 58 -23.68 1.33 -4.37
N GLU A 59 -23.59 2.65 -4.37
CA GLU A 59 -24.59 3.59 -4.83
C GLU A 59 -24.63 3.54 -6.36
N LEU A 60 -25.23 2.49 -6.90
CA LEU A 60 -25.33 2.25 -8.35
C LEU A 60 -26.43 3.10 -9.03
N ALA A 61 -26.98 4.11 -8.34
CA ALA A 61 -28.13 4.87 -8.82
C ALA A 61 -28.14 6.35 -8.39
N ALA A 62 -26.99 6.93 -8.02
CA ALA A 62 -26.92 8.39 -7.89
C ALA A 62 -26.75 9.01 -9.28
N ARG A 63 -27.64 9.95 -9.63
CA ARG A 63 -27.42 10.92 -10.71
C ARG A 63 -25.99 11.45 -10.61
N PRO A 64 -25.28 11.72 -11.73
CA PRO A 64 -23.98 12.39 -11.64
C PRO A 64 -24.20 13.71 -10.89
N ALA A 65 -23.83 13.73 -9.61
CA ALA A 65 -24.21 14.78 -8.69
C ALA A 65 -23.52 16.10 -9.06
N LEU A 66 -24.02 17.20 -8.48
CA LEU A 66 -23.56 18.59 -8.57
C LEU A 66 -22.01 18.79 -8.50
N SER A 67 -21.28 17.82 -7.94
CA SER A 67 -19.80 17.79 -7.88
C SER A 67 -19.11 17.46 -9.21
N SER A 68 -19.82 16.79 -10.12
CA SER A 68 -19.28 16.38 -11.42
C SER A 68 -19.20 17.56 -12.40
N GLU A 69 -20.15 18.49 -12.35
CA GLU A 69 -20.19 19.69 -13.21
C GLU A 69 -19.15 20.72 -12.80
N SER A 70 -19.01 20.99 -11.50
CA SER A 70 -17.98 21.91 -10.98
C SER A 70 -16.56 21.47 -11.34
N SER A 71 -16.32 20.14 -11.37
CA SER A 71 -15.03 19.59 -11.79
C SER A 71 -14.74 19.82 -13.28
N SER A 72 -15.75 19.70 -14.15
CA SER A 72 -15.59 19.92 -15.58
C SER A 72 -15.46 21.41 -15.93
N GLU A 73 -16.18 22.29 -15.23
CA GLU A 73 -16.05 23.76 -15.39
C GLU A 73 -14.65 24.26 -15.05
N ASP A 74 -14.06 23.78 -13.96
CA ASP A 74 -12.68 24.11 -13.59
C ASP A 74 -11.66 23.69 -14.65
N ILE A 75 -11.81 22.50 -15.24
CA ILE A 75 -10.93 22.00 -16.30
C ILE A 75 -11.10 22.86 -17.56
N ALA A 76 -12.33 23.19 -17.94
CA ALA A 76 -12.62 24.08 -19.06
C ALA A 76 -12.01 25.46 -18.85
N SER A 77 -12.06 26.03 -17.63
CA SER A 77 -11.41 27.29 -17.29
C SER A 77 -9.89 27.22 -17.40
N MET A 78 -9.26 26.15 -16.90
CA MET A 78 -7.80 25.94 -17.03
C MET A 78 -7.37 25.84 -18.48
N LEU A 79 -8.13 25.11 -19.29
CA LEU A 79 -7.90 25.00 -20.73
C LEU A 79 -8.11 26.34 -21.42
N GLN A 80 -9.13 27.11 -21.05
CA GLN A 80 -9.38 28.43 -21.64
C GLN A 80 -8.24 29.42 -21.36
N ASN A 81 -7.70 29.40 -20.14
CA ASN A 81 -6.57 30.25 -19.77
C ASN A 81 -5.28 29.89 -20.53
N LYS A 82 -5.10 28.62 -20.91
CA LYS A 82 -3.87 28.13 -21.55
C LYS A 82 -3.95 28.05 -23.08
N TYR A 83 -5.11 27.67 -23.62
CA TYR A 83 -5.33 27.36 -25.04
C TYR A 83 -6.36 28.28 -25.71
N GLY A 84 -6.99 29.19 -24.96
CA GLY A 84 -8.00 30.10 -25.47
C GLY A 84 -9.41 29.52 -25.49
N SER A 85 -10.34 30.27 -26.06
CA SER A 85 -11.77 29.92 -26.04
C SER A 85 -12.05 28.62 -26.82
N PRO A 86 -12.84 27.69 -26.26
CA PRO A 86 -13.21 26.47 -26.96
C PRO A 86 -14.22 26.75 -28.07
N ARG A 87 -14.20 25.92 -29.12
CA ARG A 87 -15.35 25.77 -30.03
C ARG A 87 -16.28 24.70 -29.51
N ILE A 88 -17.58 24.93 -29.60
CA ILE A 88 -18.59 23.91 -29.27
C ILE A 88 -18.99 23.22 -30.57
N VAL A 89 -18.86 21.90 -30.61
CA VAL A 89 -19.18 21.08 -31.78
C VAL A 89 -20.08 19.93 -31.36
N ASN A 90 -21.05 19.58 -32.21
CA ASN A 90 -21.77 18.32 -32.08
C ASN A 90 -21.06 17.27 -32.93
N ALA A 91 -20.23 16.44 -32.31
CA ALA A 91 -19.36 15.48 -32.98
C ALA A 91 -20.07 14.13 -33.14
N PRO A 92 -20.01 13.49 -34.32
CA PRO A 92 -20.45 12.12 -34.50
C PRO A 92 -19.74 11.17 -33.53
N THR A 93 -20.46 10.19 -32.97
CA THR A 93 -19.87 9.24 -32.02
C THR A 93 -18.75 8.39 -32.64
N SER A 94 -18.77 8.21 -33.96
CA SER A 94 -17.71 7.56 -34.75
C SER A 94 -16.40 8.36 -34.83
N GLU A 95 -16.44 9.68 -34.61
CA GLU A 95 -15.28 10.57 -34.68
C GLU A 95 -14.68 10.85 -33.29
N LEU A 96 -15.40 10.51 -32.22
CA LEU A 96 -14.93 10.57 -30.84
C LEU A 96 -13.95 9.43 -30.56
N VAL A 97 -12.70 9.77 -30.28
CA VAL A 97 -11.65 8.81 -29.92
C VAL A 97 -11.25 8.96 -28.46
N SER A 98 -10.92 7.83 -27.83
CA SER A 98 -10.49 7.81 -26.43
C SER A 98 -9.13 8.48 -26.32
N ASN A 99 -8.90 9.20 -25.23
CA ASN A 99 -7.59 9.76 -24.95
C ASN A 99 -6.54 8.64 -24.78
N PRO A 100 -5.51 8.58 -25.64
CA PRO A 100 -4.47 7.55 -25.54
C PRO A 100 -3.79 7.59 -24.17
N TYR A 101 -3.67 8.77 -23.56
CA TYR A 101 -3.09 8.98 -22.25
C TYR A 101 -4.15 9.28 -21.19
N GLY A 102 -5.39 8.78 -21.34
CA GLY A 102 -6.43 8.95 -20.32
C GLY A 102 -6.00 8.38 -18.96
N ALA A 103 -6.32 9.09 -17.88
CA ALA A 103 -5.90 8.72 -16.52
C ALA A 103 -6.58 7.43 -16.03
N ARG A 104 -7.88 7.27 -16.32
CA ARG A 104 -8.61 6.03 -16.06
C ARG A 104 -8.49 5.11 -17.28
N LYS A 105 -8.20 3.84 -17.04
CA LYS A 105 -8.03 2.80 -18.07
C LYS A 105 -9.09 1.71 -17.98
N LEU A 106 -9.58 1.42 -16.77
CA LEU A 106 -10.55 0.38 -16.51
C LEU A 106 -11.96 0.97 -16.33
N TYR A 107 -12.89 0.51 -17.17
CA TYR A 107 -14.29 0.92 -17.18
C TYR A 107 -15.19 -0.32 -17.00
N PRO A 108 -15.66 -0.59 -15.77
CA PRO A 108 -16.61 -1.66 -15.52
C PRO A 108 -17.86 -1.53 -16.41
N PRO A 109 -18.34 -2.61 -17.04
CA PRO A 109 -19.51 -2.58 -17.91
C PRO A 109 -20.75 -1.96 -17.26
N GLN A 110 -20.94 -2.21 -15.96
CA GLN A 110 -22.08 -1.70 -15.19
C GLN A 110 -22.12 -0.17 -15.15
N ILE A 111 -20.95 0.49 -15.11
CA ILE A 111 -20.85 1.96 -15.11
C ILE A 111 -21.19 2.51 -16.49
N ILE A 112 -20.79 1.82 -17.56
CA ILE A 112 -21.08 2.20 -18.93
C ILE A 112 -22.59 2.05 -19.20
N GLU A 113 -23.20 0.94 -18.78
CA GLU A 113 -24.64 0.69 -18.91
C GLU A 113 -25.48 1.71 -18.14
N ALA A 114 -25.09 2.04 -16.91
CA ALA A 114 -25.76 3.07 -16.12
C ALA A 114 -25.71 4.44 -16.84
N MET A 115 -24.54 4.80 -17.39
CA MET A 115 -24.40 6.03 -18.18
C MET A 115 -25.23 5.98 -19.48
N ALA A 116 -25.33 4.82 -20.13
CA ALA A 116 -26.14 4.64 -21.33
C ALA A 116 -27.64 4.81 -21.04
N ASN A 117 -28.13 4.27 -19.92
CA ASN A 117 -29.51 4.49 -19.45
C ASN A 117 -29.77 5.98 -19.22
N TRP A 118 -28.86 6.64 -18.49
CA TRP A 118 -29.00 8.05 -18.18
C TRP A 118 -29.03 8.94 -19.43
N LEU A 119 -28.15 8.67 -20.40
CA LEU A 119 -28.13 9.37 -21.68
C LEU A 119 -29.39 9.13 -22.53
N ARG A 120 -30.06 7.98 -22.39
CA ARG A 120 -31.34 7.71 -23.07
C ARG A 120 -32.50 8.50 -22.46
N GLU A 121 -32.49 8.69 -21.15
CA GLU A 121 -33.57 9.35 -20.41
C GLU A 121 -33.44 10.88 -20.46
N ASP A 122 -32.27 11.41 -20.10
CA ASP A 122 -32.05 12.84 -19.89
C ASP A 122 -31.26 13.50 -21.04
N GLY A 123 -30.74 12.71 -21.99
CA GLY A 123 -29.83 13.19 -23.01
C GLY A 123 -28.47 13.61 -22.42
N GLN A 124 -27.74 14.44 -23.17
CA GLN A 124 -26.45 14.95 -22.72
C GLN A 124 -26.64 16.28 -21.96
N LEU A 125 -26.54 16.26 -20.62
CA LEU A 125 -26.59 17.50 -19.84
C LEU A 125 -25.27 18.27 -19.85
N ALA A 126 -24.14 17.56 -19.79
CA ALA A 126 -22.80 18.15 -19.78
C ALA A 126 -22.03 17.81 -21.06
N LEU A 127 -21.40 18.82 -21.65
CA LEU A 127 -20.54 18.65 -22.82
C LEU A 127 -19.31 17.78 -22.48
N LEU A 128 -18.79 17.09 -23.49
CA LEU A 128 -17.44 16.52 -23.40
C LEU A 128 -16.41 17.67 -23.45
N ILE A 129 -15.21 17.41 -22.96
CA ILE A 129 -14.07 18.32 -23.16
C ILE A 129 -13.00 17.55 -23.92
N GLY A 130 -12.44 18.13 -24.96
CA GLY A 130 -11.43 17.47 -25.77
C GLY A 130 -10.62 18.38 -26.67
N THR A 131 -9.86 17.75 -27.55
CA THR A 131 -9.07 18.41 -28.59
C THR A 131 -9.30 17.71 -29.93
N GLU A 132 -9.07 18.41 -31.04
CA GLU A 132 -9.12 17.80 -32.36
C GLU A 132 -7.70 17.52 -32.85
N ARG A 133 -7.48 16.30 -33.36
CA ARG A 133 -6.25 15.90 -34.07
C ARG A 133 -6.63 15.01 -35.24
N ASP A 134 -6.06 15.30 -36.41
CA ASP A 134 -6.26 14.51 -37.63
C ASP A 134 -7.74 14.27 -37.98
N GLY A 135 -8.59 15.29 -37.79
CA GLY A 135 -10.03 15.21 -38.06
C GLY A 135 -10.82 14.35 -37.08
N ARG A 136 -10.23 14.00 -35.91
CA ARG A 136 -10.88 13.23 -34.84
C ARG A 136 -10.85 13.98 -33.52
N PHE A 137 -11.84 13.72 -32.68
CA PHE A 137 -12.02 14.39 -31.40
C PHE A 137 -11.52 13.51 -30.26
N ILE A 138 -10.38 13.86 -29.68
CA ILE A 138 -9.81 13.18 -28.52
C ILE A 138 -10.50 13.68 -27.25
N VAL A 139 -11.17 12.77 -26.53
CA VAL A 139 -11.94 13.10 -25.31
C VAL A 139 -11.02 13.15 -24.08
N ILE A 140 -10.82 14.34 -23.52
CA ILE A 140 -10.01 14.59 -22.32
C ILE A 140 -10.82 14.32 -21.04
N ASP A 141 -12.06 14.83 -20.99
CA ASP A 141 -13.03 14.59 -19.92
C ASP A 141 -14.37 14.11 -20.49
N GLY A 142 -15.00 13.15 -19.80
CA GLY A 142 -16.27 12.55 -20.22
C GLY A 142 -16.16 11.21 -20.96
N GLU A 143 -15.07 10.47 -20.80
CA GLU A 143 -14.89 9.15 -21.45
C GLU A 143 -16.05 8.18 -21.15
N THR A 144 -16.50 8.09 -19.90
CA THR A 144 -17.66 7.25 -19.54
C THR A 144 -18.92 7.68 -20.32
N ARG A 145 -19.11 8.98 -20.55
CA ARG A 145 -20.23 9.53 -21.30
C ARG A 145 -20.13 9.18 -22.79
N LYS A 146 -18.93 9.25 -23.37
CA LYS A 146 -18.67 8.74 -24.73
C LYS A 146 -19.01 7.25 -24.84
N LEU A 147 -18.49 6.42 -23.95
CA LEU A 147 -18.73 4.96 -23.96
C LEU A 147 -20.22 4.65 -23.77
N GLY A 148 -20.88 5.34 -22.84
CA GLY A 148 -22.32 5.22 -22.60
C GLY A 148 -23.14 5.64 -23.82
N ALA A 149 -22.76 6.71 -24.53
CA ALA A 149 -23.46 7.17 -25.73
C ALA A 149 -23.36 6.15 -26.89
N ILE A 150 -22.18 5.55 -27.06
CA ILE A 150 -21.98 4.44 -28.01
C ILE A 150 -22.90 3.27 -27.63
N SER A 151 -22.91 2.89 -26.36
CA SER A 151 -23.79 1.81 -25.86
C SER A 151 -25.28 2.15 -25.94
N ALA A 152 -25.65 3.43 -25.87
CA ALA A 152 -27.02 3.92 -26.02
C ALA A 152 -27.46 4.07 -27.48
N GLY A 153 -26.55 3.94 -28.45
CA GLY A 153 -26.84 4.14 -29.87
C GLY A 153 -27.03 5.61 -30.26
N LEU A 154 -26.47 6.55 -29.50
CA LEU A 154 -26.56 7.96 -29.83
C LEU A 154 -25.67 8.31 -31.05
N PRO A 155 -26.17 9.09 -32.02
CA PRO A 155 -25.42 9.39 -33.24
C PRO A 155 -24.31 10.42 -33.03
N SER A 156 -24.45 11.32 -32.05
CA SER A 156 -23.51 12.41 -31.80
C SER A 156 -23.54 12.86 -30.33
N LEU A 157 -22.47 13.51 -29.90
CA LEU A 157 -22.38 14.22 -28.63
C LEU A 157 -21.78 15.62 -28.82
N GLY A 158 -22.27 16.57 -28.03
CA GLY A 158 -21.65 17.87 -27.86
C GLY A 158 -20.30 17.79 -27.15
N ILE A 159 -19.32 18.53 -27.67
CA ILE A 159 -17.96 18.61 -27.14
C ILE A 159 -17.44 20.05 -27.21
N GLN A 160 -16.78 20.49 -26.14
CA GLN A 160 -15.93 21.67 -26.11
C GLN A 160 -14.53 21.28 -26.60
N VAL A 161 -14.11 21.86 -27.71
CA VAL A 161 -12.84 21.54 -28.35
C VAL A 161 -11.86 22.68 -28.17
N PHE A 162 -10.72 22.36 -27.56
CA PHE A 162 -9.57 23.24 -27.43
C PHE A 162 -8.50 22.83 -28.45
N GLU A 163 -7.92 23.80 -29.16
CA GLU A 163 -6.89 23.55 -30.16
C GLU A 163 -5.51 23.38 -29.52
N ASN A 164 -4.65 22.59 -30.17
CA ASN A 164 -3.23 22.46 -29.83
C ASN A 164 -2.94 21.99 -28.39
N VAL A 165 -3.84 21.22 -27.76
CA VAL A 165 -3.60 20.64 -26.43
C VAL A 165 -2.43 19.66 -26.50
N SER A 166 -1.44 19.83 -25.62
CA SER A 166 -0.24 18.97 -25.59
C SER A 166 -0.53 17.57 -25.05
N ASP A 167 0.33 16.59 -25.37
CA ASP A 167 0.23 15.22 -24.84
C ASP A 167 0.34 15.16 -23.32
N GLU A 168 1.21 15.98 -22.73
CA GLU A 168 1.30 16.11 -21.28
C GLU A 168 -0.04 16.57 -20.68
N ASP A 169 -0.69 17.57 -21.30
CA ASP A 169 -1.95 18.11 -20.81
C ASP A 169 -3.13 17.16 -21.04
N LEU A 170 -3.12 16.36 -22.11
CA LEU A 170 -4.10 15.29 -22.30
C LEU A 170 -4.19 14.39 -21.07
N TYR A 171 -3.04 14.01 -20.51
CA TYR A 171 -3.01 13.22 -19.29
C TYR A 171 -3.30 14.05 -18.04
N LEU A 172 -2.61 15.17 -17.83
CA LEU A 172 -2.71 15.95 -16.58
C LEU A 172 -4.12 16.47 -16.30
N LEU A 173 -4.83 16.91 -17.35
CA LEU A 173 -6.21 17.39 -17.22
C LEU A 173 -7.19 16.24 -16.96
N SER A 174 -7.00 15.11 -17.66
CA SER A 174 -7.78 13.90 -17.42
C SER A 174 -7.57 13.40 -15.98
N PHE A 175 -6.32 13.39 -15.50
CA PHE A 175 -5.95 13.00 -14.14
C PHE A 175 -6.62 13.89 -13.10
N LYS A 176 -6.56 15.21 -13.27
CA LYS A 176 -7.19 16.18 -12.36
C LYS A 176 -8.71 16.05 -12.28
N SER A 177 -9.37 15.79 -13.41
CA SER A 177 -10.83 15.53 -13.42
C SER A 177 -11.19 14.26 -12.64
N ASN A 178 -10.39 13.20 -12.77
CA ASN A 178 -10.66 11.92 -12.12
C ASN A 178 -10.30 11.88 -10.63
N ASP A 179 -9.20 12.54 -10.22
CA ASP A 179 -8.76 12.60 -8.82
C ASP A 179 -9.83 13.26 -7.92
N ARG A 180 -10.45 14.34 -8.40
CA ARG A 180 -11.57 15.02 -7.72
C ARG A 180 -12.81 14.14 -7.56
N ARG A 181 -12.98 13.15 -8.43
CA ARG A 181 -14.11 12.21 -8.42
C ARG A 181 -13.78 10.90 -7.68
N ASN A 182 -12.58 10.79 -7.08
CA ASN A 182 -12.01 9.54 -6.54
C ASN A 182 -12.13 8.35 -7.51
N GLY A 183 -12.14 8.62 -8.82
CA GLY A 183 -12.56 7.65 -9.84
C GLY A 183 -11.44 6.79 -10.41
N GLN A 184 -10.18 7.10 -10.09
CA GLN A 184 -8.99 6.44 -10.63
C GLN A 184 -8.36 5.52 -9.60
N THR A 185 -7.96 4.32 -10.02
CA THR A 185 -7.36 3.33 -9.14
C THR A 185 -5.84 3.28 -9.27
N ALA A 186 -5.17 2.54 -8.38
CA ALA A 186 -3.71 2.39 -8.43
C ALA A 186 -3.25 1.65 -9.69
N ILE A 187 -4.02 0.67 -10.18
CA ILE A 187 -3.71 -0.03 -11.43
C ILE A 187 -3.96 0.85 -12.66
N ASP A 188 -4.98 1.72 -12.65
CA ASP A 188 -5.17 2.73 -13.71
C ASP A 188 -3.95 3.64 -13.82
N ASN A 189 -3.47 4.14 -12.67
CA ASN A 189 -2.24 4.93 -12.60
C ASN A 189 -1.04 4.16 -13.16
N ALA A 190 -0.86 2.91 -12.76
CA ALA A 190 0.27 2.11 -13.24
C ALA A 190 0.24 1.95 -14.77
N LEU A 191 -0.92 1.64 -15.34
CA LEU A 191 -1.11 1.49 -16.80
C LEU A 191 -0.87 2.82 -17.54
N ALA A 192 -1.46 3.91 -17.06
CA ALA A 192 -1.31 5.22 -17.68
C ALA A 192 0.14 5.73 -17.61
N TRP A 193 0.81 5.59 -16.46
CA TRP A 193 2.18 6.05 -16.25
C TRP A 193 3.18 5.26 -17.09
N ARG A 194 3.01 3.93 -17.20
CA ARG A 194 3.84 3.10 -18.07
C ARG A 194 3.75 3.58 -19.52
N GLN A 195 2.52 3.78 -20.01
CA GLN A 195 2.28 4.24 -21.38
C GLN A 195 2.89 5.63 -21.65
N LEU A 196 2.78 6.56 -20.70
CA LEU A 196 3.35 7.91 -20.82
C LEU A 196 4.89 7.90 -20.92
N LEU A 197 5.53 7.04 -20.14
CA LEU A 197 7.00 6.90 -20.13
C LEU A 197 7.48 6.21 -21.40
N GLU A 198 6.80 5.13 -21.82
CA GLU A 198 7.13 4.40 -23.06
C GLU A 198 6.91 5.25 -24.32
N ALA A 199 5.87 6.09 -24.33
CA ALA A 199 5.61 7.03 -25.42
C ALA A 199 6.53 8.27 -25.40
N GLY A 200 7.36 8.43 -24.37
CA GLY A 200 8.26 9.58 -24.23
C GLY A 200 7.55 10.91 -23.94
N VAL A 201 6.27 10.88 -23.52
CA VAL A 201 5.53 12.08 -23.09
C VAL A 201 6.18 12.71 -21.86
N PHE A 202 6.68 11.86 -20.96
CA PHE A 202 7.59 12.27 -19.90
C PHE A 202 8.90 11.49 -20.02
N ALA A 203 10.03 12.18 -19.96
CA ALA A 203 11.34 11.56 -20.15
C ALA A 203 11.75 10.61 -19.01
N THR A 204 11.27 10.85 -17.78
CA THR A 204 11.62 10.07 -16.59
C THR A 204 10.47 10.04 -15.60
N GLU A 205 10.49 9.07 -14.68
CA GLU A 205 9.57 8.99 -13.54
C GLU A 205 9.67 10.23 -12.65
N ALA A 206 10.87 10.81 -12.52
CA ALA A 206 11.09 12.05 -11.79
C ALA A 206 10.41 13.25 -12.46
N ALA A 207 10.43 13.33 -13.80
CA ALA A 207 9.75 14.38 -14.55
C ALA A 207 8.22 14.27 -14.41
N LEU A 208 7.68 13.05 -14.54
CA LEU A 208 6.26 12.77 -14.30
C LEU A 208 5.85 13.14 -12.87
N ALA A 209 6.63 12.71 -11.88
CA ALA A 209 6.40 13.01 -10.47
C ALA A 209 6.38 14.54 -10.19
N ALA A 210 7.34 15.27 -10.76
CA ALA A 210 7.41 16.73 -10.64
C ALA A 210 6.18 17.41 -11.27
N ARG A 211 5.76 16.96 -12.46
CA ARG A 211 4.59 17.49 -13.15
C ARG A 211 3.29 17.24 -12.40
N LEU A 212 3.10 16.03 -11.87
CA LEU A 212 1.95 15.69 -11.04
C LEU A 212 1.91 16.52 -9.74
N SER A 213 3.07 16.78 -9.14
CA SER A 213 3.19 17.58 -7.92
C SER A 213 2.85 19.06 -8.12
N MET A 214 3.04 19.58 -9.34
CA MET A 214 2.72 20.96 -9.70
C MET A 214 1.25 21.19 -10.06
N ALA A 215 0.47 20.12 -10.22
CA ALA A 215 -0.91 20.19 -10.70
C ALA A 215 -1.92 20.64 -9.62
N GLU A 216 -1.48 20.82 -8.37
CA GLU A 216 -2.34 21.14 -7.22
C GLU A 216 -1.91 22.47 -6.55
N ASN A 217 -2.90 23.27 -6.14
CA ASN A 217 -2.79 24.65 -5.66
C ASN A 217 -1.97 24.80 -4.36
N GLY A 218 -0.65 24.61 -4.41
CA GLY A 218 0.26 24.88 -3.29
C GLY A 218 0.09 23.96 -2.07
N GLN A 219 -0.70 22.88 -2.16
CA GLN A 219 -0.75 21.83 -1.15
C GLN A 219 0.10 20.64 -1.59
N VAL A 220 0.97 20.20 -0.67
CA VAL A 220 1.96 19.15 -0.89
C VAL A 220 1.27 17.78 -0.93
N LYS A 221 0.70 17.42 -2.06
CA LYS A 221 0.59 16.01 -2.47
C LYS A 221 1.66 15.73 -3.52
N GLY A 222 2.91 16.04 -3.15
CA GLY A 222 4.05 15.86 -4.02
C GLY A 222 4.24 14.38 -4.35
N TYR A 223 3.88 13.98 -5.57
CA TYR A 223 4.28 12.68 -6.09
C TYR A 223 5.80 12.64 -6.15
N THR A 224 6.37 11.57 -5.62
CA THR A 224 7.81 11.29 -5.66
C THR A 224 8.09 10.21 -6.71
N ALA A 225 9.28 10.22 -7.30
CA ALA A 225 9.72 9.14 -8.19
C ALA A 225 9.59 7.76 -7.51
N SER A 226 9.77 7.69 -6.19
CA SER A 226 9.55 6.47 -5.40
C SER A 226 8.09 5.99 -5.45
N GLN A 227 7.12 6.90 -5.34
CA GLN A 227 5.70 6.54 -5.48
C GLN A 227 5.36 6.11 -6.90
N ILE A 228 5.88 6.79 -7.92
CA ILE A 228 5.72 6.38 -9.32
C ILE A 228 6.23 4.95 -9.52
N ASN A 229 7.46 4.67 -9.09
CA ASN A 229 8.06 3.34 -9.18
C ASN A 229 7.28 2.25 -8.43
N LYS A 230 6.78 2.55 -7.23
CA LYS A 230 5.95 1.60 -6.47
C LYS A 230 4.65 1.25 -7.20
N THR A 231 4.03 2.23 -7.84
CA THR A 231 2.80 2.04 -8.61
C THR A 231 3.09 1.28 -9.90
N LEU A 232 4.16 1.61 -10.63
CA LEU A 232 4.56 0.91 -11.85
C LEU A 232 4.87 -0.57 -11.59
N ALA A 233 5.47 -0.89 -10.43
CA ALA A 233 5.79 -2.26 -10.05
C ALA A 233 4.55 -3.16 -9.87
N ILE A 234 3.34 -2.60 -9.77
CA ILE A 234 2.09 -3.38 -9.74
C ILE A 234 1.94 -4.21 -11.01
N LEU A 235 2.34 -3.67 -12.15
CA LEU A 235 2.23 -4.33 -13.45
C LEU A 235 3.25 -5.47 -13.63
N ASP A 236 4.11 -5.71 -12.66
CA ASP A 236 5.04 -6.85 -12.65
C ASP A 236 4.43 -8.07 -11.93
N LEU A 237 3.23 -7.94 -11.39
CA LEU A 237 2.45 -9.08 -10.88
C LEU A 237 2.13 -10.06 -12.02
N GLU A 238 2.04 -11.34 -11.68
CA GLU A 238 1.61 -12.36 -12.65
C GLU A 238 0.21 -12.04 -13.21
N GLU A 239 -0.01 -12.38 -14.48
CA GLU A 239 -1.25 -12.03 -15.20
C GLU A 239 -2.52 -12.54 -14.49
N ALA A 240 -2.46 -13.75 -13.91
CA ALA A 240 -3.57 -14.28 -13.13
C ALA A 240 -3.93 -13.39 -11.92
N CYS A 241 -2.94 -12.76 -11.29
CA CYS A 241 -3.18 -11.80 -10.20
C CYS A 241 -3.77 -10.49 -10.74
N LEU A 242 -3.25 -10.01 -11.88
CA LEU A 242 -3.74 -8.80 -12.53
C LEU A 242 -5.19 -8.93 -12.99
N ASP A 243 -5.59 -10.10 -13.50
CA ASP A 243 -6.97 -10.38 -13.88
C ASP A 243 -7.92 -10.24 -12.71
N VAL A 244 -7.58 -10.81 -11.55
CA VAL A 244 -8.39 -10.66 -10.33
C VAL A 244 -8.45 -9.19 -9.90
N ILE A 245 -7.32 -8.47 -9.93
CA ILE A 245 -7.29 -7.02 -9.58
C ILE A 245 -8.19 -6.20 -10.52
N ARG A 246 -8.22 -6.52 -11.83
CA ARG A 246 -9.04 -5.81 -12.83
C ARG A 246 -10.54 -6.03 -12.62
N THR A 247 -10.97 -7.11 -11.95
CA THR A 247 -12.41 -7.34 -11.68
C THR A 247 -13.00 -6.28 -10.76
N ASN A 248 -12.27 -5.86 -9.74
CA ASN A 248 -12.66 -4.77 -8.84
C ASN A 248 -11.43 -3.98 -8.36
N PRO A 249 -10.92 -3.05 -9.21
CA PRO A 249 -9.70 -2.30 -8.91
C PRO A 249 -9.79 -1.43 -7.64
N ALA A 250 -11.01 -1.00 -7.28
CA ALA A 250 -11.26 -0.12 -6.14
C ALA A 250 -11.02 -0.83 -4.79
N ALA A 251 -11.12 -2.16 -4.73
CA ALA A 251 -10.80 -2.94 -3.53
C ALA A 251 -9.30 -2.87 -3.16
N PHE A 252 -8.44 -2.57 -4.14
CA PHE A 252 -6.99 -2.68 -3.99
C PHE A 252 -6.32 -1.32 -3.78
N LYS A 253 -6.00 -1.00 -2.52
CA LYS A 253 -5.17 0.17 -2.19
C LYS A 253 -3.72 -0.04 -2.63
N ILE A 254 -3.07 1.05 -3.05
CA ILE A 254 -1.64 1.06 -3.46
C ILE A 254 -0.72 0.40 -2.42
N SER A 255 -0.97 0.63 -1.13
CA SER A 255 -0.16 0.07 -0.04
C SER A 255 -0.30 -1.43 0.12
N VAL A 256 -1.40 -2.04 -0.35
CA VAL A 256 -1.61 -3.49 -0.36
C VAL A 256 -1.01 -4.10 -1.62
N LEU A 257 -1.28 -3.49 -2.79
CA LEU A 257 -0.74 -3.92 -4.08
C LEU A 257 0.79 -4.01 -4.05
N TYR A 258 1.46 -2.99 -3.51
CA TYR A 258 2.92 -3.02 -3.39
C TYR A 258 3.43 -4.15 -2.48
N GLU A 259 2.70 -4.51 -1.42
CA GLU A 259 3.08 -5.66 -0.57
C GLU A 259 2.89 -6.99 -1.29
N LEU A 260 1.86 -7.13 -2.12
CA LEU A 260 1.66 -8.30 -2.99
C LEU A 260 2.81 -8.45 -3.98
N VAL A 261 3.27 -7.35 -4.58
CA VAL A 261 4.48 -7.33 -5.44
C VAL A 261 5.70 -7.81 -4.67
N GLN A 262 5.90 -7.37 -3.41
CA GLN A 262 7.02 -7.85 -2.61
C GLN A 262 6.86 -9.32 -2.19
N LEU A 263 5.64 -9.79 -1.97
CA LEU A 263 5.37 -11.19 -1.65
C LEU A 263 5.73 -12.10 -2.83
N GLN A 264 5.39 -11.71 -4.07
CA GLN A 264 5.71 -12.47 -5.29
C GLN A 264 7.22 -12.73 -5.46
N LYS A 265 8.08 -11.86 -4.94
CA LYS A 265 9.55 -12.05 -4.99
C LYS A 265 10.05 -13.20 -4.13
N VAL A 266 9.28 -13.66 -3.14
CA VAL A 266 9.73 -14.64 -2.15
C VAL A 266 8.78 -15.84 -1.99
N ALA A 267 7.55 -15.73 -2.45
CA ALA A 267 6.53 -16.76 -2.35
C ALA A 267 6.15 -17.31 -3.73
N PRO A 268 5.70 -18.58 -3.82
CA PRO A 268 5.19 -19.14 -5.08
C PRO A 268 3.97 -18.37 -5.60
N ALA A 269 3.85 -18.28 -6.94
CA ALA A 269 2.71 -17.77 -7.70
C ALA A 269 1.34 -18.01 -7.04
N LYS A 270 1.04 -19.30 -6.78
CA LYS A 270 -0.23 -19.75 -6.19
C LYS A 270 -0.56 -19.04 -4.87
N VAL A 271 0.44 -18.82 -4.01
CA VAL A 271 0.25 -18.18 -2.71
C VAL A 271 -0.08 -16.71 -2.87
N VAL A 272 0.54 -16.04 -3.84
CA VAL A 272 0.26 -14.63 -4.16
C VAL A 272 -1.19 -14.51 -4.65
N LEU A 273 -1.60 -15.37 -5.58
CA LEU A 273 -2.95 -15.40 -6.11
C LEU A 273 -4.00 -15.61 -5.00
N GLU A 274 -3.77 -16.56 -4.09
CA GLU A 274 -4.64 -16.77 -2.92
C GLU A 274 -4.72 -15.51 -2.04
N GLN A 275 -3.65 -14.72 -1.92
CA GLN A 275 -3.71 -13.45 -1.19
C GLN A 275 -4.48 -12.36 -1.97
N VAL A 276 -4.34 -12.30 -3.29
CA VAL A 276 -5.08 -11.35 -4.14
C VAL A 276 -6.59 -11.60 -4.03
N GLU A 277 -7.02 -12.87 -4.11
CA GLU A 277 -8.42 -13.26 -3.92
C GLU A 277 -8.94 -12.90 -2.52
N LYS A 278 -8.13 -13.13 -1.48
CA LYS A 278 -8.49 -12.72 -0.11
C LYS A 278 -8.61 -11.21 0.04
N VAL A 279 -7.78 -10.42 -0.65
CA VAL A 279 -7.91 -8.95 -0.64
C VAL A 279 -9.20 -8.54 -1.33
N LEU A 280 -9.54 -9.15 -2.47
CA LEU A 280 -10.79 -8.88 -3.19
C LEU A 280 -12.02 -9.13 -2.31
N ASN A 281 -11.99 -10.18 -1.48
CA ASN A 281 -13.07 -10.57 -0.59
C ASN A 281 -13.01 -9.90 0.81
N ASP A 282 -12.09 -8.97 1.04
CA ASP A 282 -11.84 -8.32 2.34
C ASP A 282 -11.51 -9.30 3.50
N GLU A 283 -10.90 -10.44 3.16
CA GLU A 283 -10.55 -11.52 4.10
C GLU A 283 -9.12 -11.43 4.64
N THR A 284 -8.32 -10.47 4.16
CA THR A 284 -6.92 -10.31 4.58
C THR A 284 -6.54 -8.85 4.75
N SER A 285 -5.64 -8.59 5.70
CA SER A 285 -5.11 -7.26 5.96
C SER A 285 -3.72 -7.09 5.38
N ARG A 286 -3.32 -5.83 5.14
CA ARG A 286 -1.94 -5.48 4.76
C ARG A 286 -0.90 -6.12 5.70
N GLN A 287 -1.15 -6.09 7.01
CA GLN A 287 -0.20 -6.65 7.99
C GLN A 287 -0.08 -8.17 7.88
N ALA A 288 -1.18 -8.87 7.55
CA ALA A 288 -1.14 -10.32 7.33
C ALA A 288 -0.25 -10.67 6.13
N ILE A 289 -0.32 -9.91 5.04
CA ILE A 289 0.52 -10.07 3.84
C ILE A 289 1.99 -9.82 4.19
N ILE A 290 2.29 -8.77 4.97
CA ILE A 290 3.66 -8.47 5.46
C ILE A 290 4.20 -9.65 6.28
N ASN A 291 3.43 -10.13 7.25
CA ASN A 291 3.82 -11.24 8.10
C ASN A 291 4.03 -12.53 7.28
N LEU A 292 3.21 -12.75 6.25
CA LEU A 292 3.36 -13.88 5.34
C LEU A 292 4.65 -13.78 4.53
N ARG A 293 4.94 -12.61 3.95
CA ARG A 293 6.19 -12.34 3.24
C ARG A 293 7.41 -12.60 4.12
N GLU A 294 7.39 -12.11 5.37
CA GLU A 294 8.48 -12.32 6.32
C GLU A 294 8.74 -13.80 6.62
N ARG A 295 7.68 -14.61 6.74
CA ARG A 295 7.81 -16.08 6.92
C ARG A 295 8.46 -16.74 5.70
N TYR A 296 8.06 -16.36 4.48
CA TYR A 296 8.66 -16.90 3.26
C TYR A 296 10.12 -16.46 3.11
N ALA A 297 10.42 -15.19 3.39
CA ALA A 297 11.78 -14.66 3.37
C ALA A 297 12.68 -15.38 4.40
N ALA A 298 12.19 -15.62 5.62
CA ALA A 298 12.91 -16.36 6.65
C ALA A 298 13.16 -17.82 6.25
N ARG A 299 12.18 -18.48 5.61
CA ARG A 299 12.33 -19.85 5.11
C ARG A 299 13.39 -19.95 4.01
N GLY A 300 13.39 -19.01 3.07
CA GLY A 300 14.40 -18.91 2.03
C GLY A 300 15.80 -18.61 2.57
N ALA A 301 15.91 -17.74 3.59
CA ALA A 301 17.18 -17.45 4.25
C ALA A 301 17.70 -18.62 5.10
N ALA A 302 16.80 -19.36 5.76
CA ALA A 302 17.16 -20.55 6.54
C ALA A 302 17.65 -21.70 5.65
N ALA A 303 17.10 -21.85 4.44
CA ALA A 303 17.59 -22.82 3.45
C ALA A 303 19.00 -22.49 2.92
N LYS A 304 19.44 -21.22 3.01
CA LYS A 304 20.73 -20.76 2.49
C LYS A 304 21.90 -20.79 3.50
N LYS A 305 21.66 -21.02 4.79
CA LYS A 305 22.76 -21.09 5.78
C LYS A 305 23.23 -22.54 5.91
N PRO A 306 24.45 -22.89 5.48
CA PRO A 306 25.04 -24.18 5.85
C PRO A 306 25.14 -24.22 7.36
N ARG A 307 24.57 -25.26 7.97
CA ARG A 307 24.78 -25.53 9.39
C ARG A 307 26.19 -26.09 9.54
N HIS A 308 27.14 -25.24 9.90
CA HIS A 308 28.45 -25.71 10.35
C HIS A 308 28.30 -26.16 11.80
N ASN A 309 28.41 -27.46 12.05
CA ASN A 309 28.47 -27.96 13.42
C ASN A 309 29.87 -27.61 13.97
N SER A 310 29.91 -27.18 15.23
CA SER A 310 31.17 -26.94 15.93
C SER A 310 31.46 -28.09 16.90
N ARG A 311 32.68 -28.62 16.88
CA ARG A 311 33.19 -29.58 17.87
C ARG A 311 34.11 -28.84 18.82
N GLN A 312 33.92 -29.02 20.13
CA GLN A 312 34.76 -28.39 21.15
C GLN A 312 35.53 -29.46 21.92
N TYR A 313 36.85 -29.32 21.95
CA TYR A 313 37.80 -30.16 22.68
C TYR A 313 38.33 -29.36 23.87
N GLN A 314 38.22 -29.91 25.09
CA GLN A 314 38.81 -29.29 26.28
C GLN A 314 40.32 -29.53 26.32
N LEU A 315 41.09 -28.52 26.71
CA LEU A 315 42.53 -28.63 26.92
C LEU A 315 42.79 -28.72 28.42
N GLU A 316 43.37 -29.84 28.85
CA GLU A 316 43.69 -30.10 30.25
C GLU A 316 45.20 -30.23 30.45
N VAL A 317 45.69 -29.74 31.59
CA VAL A 317 47.10 -29.84 32.00
C VAL A 317 47.15 -30.55 33.34
N GLY A 318 47.91 -31.64 33.41
CA GLY A 318 48.01 -32.53 34.58
C GLY A 318 47.68 -33.98 34.21
N GLN A 319 47.84 -34.91 35.16
CA GLN A 319 47.40 -36.31 35.01
C GLN A 319 46.49 -36.69 36.19
N GLY A 320 45.42 -37.44 35.92
CA GLY A 320 44.47 -37.92 36.93
C GLY A 320 43.65 -36.80 37.60
N ASP A 321 43.33 -36.96 38.88
CA ASP A 321 42.48 -36.04 39.68
C ASP A 321 43.03 -34.61 39.84
N GLN A 322 44.24 -34.32 39.34
CA GLN A 322 44.85 -32.99 39.34
C GLN A 322 44.81 -32.29 37.96
N ALA A 323 44.11 -32.86 36.99
CA ALA A 323 43.91 -32.24 35.68
C ALA A 323 43.14 -30.92 35.83
N ARG A 324 43.76 -29.82 35.42
CA ARG A 324 43.11 -28.51 35.32
C ARG A 324 42.81 -28.18 33.87
N SER A 325 41.57 -27.78 33.58
CA SER A 325 41.25 -27.21 32.27
C SER A 325 41.95 -25.86 32.13
N VAL A 326 42.74 -25.72 31.06
CA VAL A 326 43.48 -24.51 30.72
C VAL A 326 42.89 -23.79 29.51
N GLY A 327 41.85 -24.36 28.89
CA GLY A 327 41.25 -23.79 27.68
C GLY A 327 40.48 -24.79 26.85
N PHE A 328 40.20 -24.42 25.61
CA PHE A 328 39.53 -25.27 24.64
C PHE A 328 40.01 -25.00 23.20
N ILE A 329 39.82 -25.99 22.34
CA ILE A 329 39.92 -25.88 20.88
C ILE A 329 38.53 -26.11 20.30
N LYS A 330 38.07 -25.19 19.45
CA LYS A 330 36.85 -25.31 18.66
C LYS A 330 37.19 -25.50 17.21
N GLU A 331 36.62 -26.53 16.61
CA GLU A 331 36.69 -26.83 15.19
C GLU A 331 35.30 -26.65 14.58
N TRP A 332 35.25 -26.09 13.37
CA TRP A 332 34.03 -26.04 12.56
C TRP A 332 34.24 -26.86 11.29
N ASP A 333 33.17 -27.48 10.79
CA ASP A 333 33.17 -28.30 9.56
C ASP A 333 33.69 -27.58 8.30
N ALA A 334 33.88 -26.26 8.33
CA ALA A 334 34.49 -25.45 7.26
C ALA A 334 36.03 -25.35 7.35
N GLY A 335 36.70 -26.19 8.14
CA GLY A 335 38.15 -26.16 8.35
C GLY A 335 38.65 -24.98 9.20
N ARG A 336 37.72 -24.22 9.80
CA ARG A 336 38.09 -23.17 10.76
C ARG A 336 38.41 -23.81 12.09
N VAL A 337 39.49 -23.35 12.73
CA VAL A 337 39.86 -23.74 14.11
C VAL A 337 40.07 -22.48 14.95
N GLN A 338 39.57 -22.48 16.18
CA GLN A 338 39.79 -21.43 17.17
C GLN A 338 40.29 -22.08 18.46
N MET A 339 41.35 -21.53 19.02
CA MET A 339 41.90 -21.99 20.28
C MET A 339 41.86 -20.85 21.30
N ASP A 340 41.39 -21.16 22.50
CA ASP A 340 41.35 -20.24 23.64
C ASP A 340 42.08 -20.91 24.80
N ILE A 341 43.19 -20.33 25.23
CA ILE A 341 44.04 -20.86 26.30
C ILE A 341 44.32 -19.75 27.31
N THR A 342 44.00 -20.01 28.57
CA THR A 342 44.33 -19.13 29.69
C THR A 342 45.50 -19.69 30.48
N LEU A 343 46.64 -19.00 30.43
CA LEU A 343 47.82 -19.36 31.20
C LEU A 343 47.85 -18.63 32.56
N PRO A 344 48.29 -19.29 33.64
CA PRO A 344 48.41 -18.67 34.96
C PRO A 344 49.53 -17.62 35.05
N ASN A 345 50.53 -17.65 34.15
CA ASN A 345 51.62 -16.68 34.12
C ASN A 345 51.67 -15.95 32.77
N LYS A 346 51.43 -14.63 32.80
CA LYS A 346 51.40 -13.75 31.62
C LYS A 346 52.75 -13.72 30.86
N ALA A 347 53.88 -13.90 31.55
CA ALA A 347 55.21 -13.92 30.93
C ALA A 347 55.42 -15.13 30.00
N ASN A 348 54.68 -16.22 30.20
CA ASN A 348 54.77 -17.43 29.39
C ASN A 348 53.87 -17.40 28.14
N ALA A 349 52.94 -16.44 28.06
CA ALA A 349 52.04 -16.32 26.92
C ALA A 349 52.79 -16.02 25.62
N GLY A 350 53.79 -15.13 25.65
CA GLY A 350 54.61 -14.82 24.47
C GLY A 350 55.36 -16.03 23.92
N LYS A 351 56.00 -16.80 24.82
CA LYS A 351 56.74 -18.03 24.45
C LYS A 351 55.82 -19.09 23.85
N LEU A 352 54.61 -19.27 24.42
CA LEU A 352 53.63 -20.21 23.88
C LEU A 352 53.16 -19.79 22.48
N VAL A 353 52.90 -18.50 22.27
CA VAL A 353 52.47 -17.98 20.95
C VAL A 353 53.56 -18.18 19.89
N GLU A 354 54.83 -17.92 20.23
CA GLU A 354 55.95 -18.15 19.31
C GLU A 354 56.09 -19.63 18.91
N GLU A 355 56.03 -20.54 19.89
CA GLU A 355 56.12 -21.98 19.63
C GLU A 355 54.93 -22.48 18.80
N LEU A 356 53.70 -22.07 19.15
CA LEU A 356 52.50 -22.41 18.38
C LEU A 356 52.57 -21.87 16.96
N ARG A 357 53.06 -20.64 16.76
CA ARG A 357 53.20 -20.05 15.42
C ARG A 357 54.18 -20.85 14.56
N LYS A 358 55.31 -21.28 15.14
CA LYS A 358 56.29 -22.10 14.44
C LYS A 358 55.71 -23.46 14.07
N ARG A 359 55.10 -24.16 15.03
CA ARG A 359 54.57 -25.50 14.82
C ARG A 359 53.37 -25.52 13.87
N LEU A 360 52.48 -24.53 13.98
CA LEU A 360 51.36 -24.39 13.04
C LEU A 360 51.84 -24.05 11.63
N ALA A 361 52.90 -23.25 11.48
CA ALA A 361 53.47 -22.96 10.16
C ALA A 361 54.04 -24.22 9.49
N GLU A 362 54.75 -25.08 10.24
CA GLU A 362 55.23 -26.38 9.75
C GLU A 362 54.05 -27.26 9.29
N LEU A 363 53.03 -27.43 10.14
CA LEU A 363 51.87 -28.27 9.85
C LEU A 363 51.03 -27.74 8.68
N LEU A 364 50.87 -26.42 8.54
CA LEU A 364 50.15 -25.82 7.42
C LEU A 364 50.91 -26.01 6.10
N GLN A 365 52.25 -25.92 6.13
CA GLN A 365 53.08 -26.20 4.94
C GLN A 365 53.02 -27.67 4.52
N GLU A 366 52.95 -28.60 5.47
CA GLU A 366 52.74 -30.02 5.19
C GLU A 366 51.35 -30.27 4.57
N ALA A 367 50.30 -29.68 5.14
CA ALA A 367 48.94 -29.80 4.62
C ALA A 367 48.77 -29.20 3.21
N GLU A 368 49.42 -28.06 2.91
CA GLU A 368 49.41 -27.46 1.56
C GLU A 368 50.11 -28.34 0.52
N ARG A 369 51.17 -29.06 0.92
CA ARG A 369 51.88 -30.02 0.05
C ARG A 369 51.04 -31.25 -0.24
N GLU A 370 50.33 -31.78 0.77
CA GLU A 370 49.43 -32.92 0.60
C GLU A 370 48.18 -32.57 -0.24
N ALA A 371 47.71 -31.32 -0.19
CA ALA A 371 46.58 -30.87 -1.01
C ALA A 371 46.96 -30.57 -2.48
N SER A 372 48.25 -30.43 -2.79
CA SER A 372 48.77 -30.12 -4.13
C SER A 372 49.32 -31.36 -4.89
N ALA A 373 49.38 -32.51 -4.22
CA ALA A 373 49.73 -33.81 -4.77
C ALA A 373 48.46 -34.61 -5.07
#